data_AF-A0A165KLP1-F1
#
_entry.id   AF-A0A165KLP1-F1
#
_cell.length_a   1.000
_cell.length_b   1.000
_cell.length_c   1.000
_cell.angle_alpha   90.00
_cell.angle_beta   90.00
_cell.angle_gamma   90.00
#
_symmetry.space_group_name_H-M   'P 1'
#
loop_
_entity.id
_entity.type
_entity.pdbx_description
1 polymer ?
#
loop_
_entity_poly.entity_id
_entity_poly.type
_entity_poly.pdbx_seq_one_letter_code
_entity_poly.pdbx_strand_id
1 'polypeptide(L)'
;MSTSHALVTTKESSWKDPALGAASLALKIAKEAAGDVPVVKQIVGVALSIVELAEKAEKNRDALRMLAEKAATLAQLVKQVVSDRTVDGQLVPLLERLTLVFDKVEAFMLKETAKGNGLKKIYRSVFVLQSKVEKLSNELETEIRGFTIATLVDSRVYMAETRVYMEDNSQHDGQFRRLRDYEVRKLGVILERKTEHGTVVFEQARVHGESELMVVKYLKGGVQPGQTSDAWTANTKDIITQVSTLELSHPNVAQFYGRGVCDGRTRFLVLRTGTYKANEYLSQAWGNAGECFQEFYRMQTLALAASAHLEGLGIAWFPQSLGSILVDNNGQPCIGTFDDLVSSERCSRFDQAIWVLWVIDELHYLAAPVQVQCKKAASPESCDNGLLKECMESNTSYSPILHQIWARLCAEELYIEIETREEPFPDFSQLSPVTFSEADRLWKDLSSCRYPPIQQEQSSVSTIPRDDSEPNDSRVEEGSLEVKVECRLVYDKHRGGHPILHGFQVILT
;
A
#
# COMPACT_ATOMS: atom_id res chain seq x y z
N MET A 1 -8.76 -77.21 84.28
CA MET A 1 -9.53 -77.03 83.03
C MET A 1 -9.87 -75.55 82.91
N SER A 2 -9.13 -74.82 82.08
CA SER A 2 -9.36 -73.39 81.83
C SER A 2 -9.05 -73.13 80.35
N THR A 3 -10.08 -72.86 79.57
CA THR A 3 -9.99 -72.57 78.13
C THR A 3 -9.92 -71.06 77.94
N SER A 4 -8.72 -70.54 77.64
CA SER A 4 -8.53 -69.14 77.22
C SER A 4 -8.91 -68.99 75.75
N HIS A 5 -9.94 -68.17 75.49
CA HIS A 5 -10.23 -67.63 74.17
C HIS A 5 -9.18 -66.58 73.81
N ALA A 6 -8.35 -66.87 72.80
CA ALA A 6 -7.44 -65.90 72.20
C ALA A 6 -8.19 -65.11 71.11
N LEU A 7 -8.23 -63.80 71.32
CA LEU A 7 -8.80 -62.78 70.44
C LEU A 7 -7.94 -62.65 69.18
N VAL A 8 -8.49 -62.95 68.00
CA VAL A 8 -7.83 -62.73 66.70
C VAL A 8 -7.98 -61.25 66.33
N THR A 9 -6.91 -60.48 66.42
CA THR A 9 -6.84 -59.11 65.90
C THR A 9 -6.59 -59.15 64.39
N THR A 10 -7.58 -58.77 63.60
CA THR A 10 -7.44 -58.53 62.16
C THR A 10 -6.60 -57.27 61.91
N LYS A 11 -5.40 -57.43 61.35
CA LYS A 11 -4.58 -56.33 60.80
C LYS A 11 -5.32 -55.72 59.61
N GLU A 12 -5.78 -54.48 59.74
CA GLU A 12 -6.18 -53.64 58.61
C GLU A 12 -4.94 -53.34 57.74
N SER A 13 -4.77 -54.09 56.66
CA SER A 13 -3.76 -53.77 55.64
C SER A 13 -4.30 -52.66 54.74
N SER A 14 -4.01 -51.42 55.10
CA SER A 14 -4.23 -50.24 54.25
C SER A 14 -3.24 -50.25 53.07
N TRP A 15 -3.55 -51.00 52.03
CA TRP A 15 -2.87 -50.90 50.74
C TRP A 15 -3.36 -49.62 50.04
N LYS A 16 -2.53 -48.56 50.05
CA LYS A 16 -2.72 -47.38 49.19
C LYS A 16 -2.05 -47.67 47.85
N ASP A 17 -2.83 -47.71 46.78
CA ASP A 17 -2.31 -47.86 45.42
C ASP A 17 -1.64 -46.53 44.98
N PRO A 18 -0.33 -46.51 44.70
CA PRO A 18 0.38 -45.30 44.31
C PRO A 18 -0.13 -44.66 43.01
N ALA A 19 -0.76 -45.45 42.11
CA ALA A 19 -1.27 -44.93 40.84
C ALA A 19 -2.50 -44.01 41.04
N LEU A 20 -3.44 -44.40 41.90
CA LEU A 20 -4.61 -43.58 42.23
C LEU A 20 -4.20 -42.31 43.00
N GLY A 21 -3.22 -42.43 43.91
CA GLY A 21 -2.68 -41.29 44.63
C GLY A 21 -2.04 -40.24 43.70
N ALA A 22 -1.30 -40.71 42.68
CA ALA A 22 -0.74 -39.83 41.64
C ALA A 22 -1.83 -39.18 40.76
N ALA A 23 -2.86 -39.94 40.37
CA ALA A 23 -3.99 -39.41 39.60
C ALA A 23 -4.78 -38.36 40.38
N SER A 24 -5.05 -38.61 41.67
CA SER A 24 -5.70 -37.65 42.59
C SER A 24 -4.91 -36.34 42.69
N LEU A 25 -3.59 -36.42 42.85
CA LEU A 25 -2.74 -35.23 42.87
C LEU A 25 -2.77 -34.47 41.54
N ALA A 26 -2.64 -35.17 40.41
CA ALA A 26 -2.68 -34.56 39.08
C ALA A 26 -4.03 -33.86 38.82
N LEU A 27 -5.14 -34.48 39.23
CA LEU A 27 -6.48 -33.91 39.10
C LEU A 27 -6.71 -32.70 40.01
N LYS A 28 -6.13 -32.67 41.23
CA LYS A 28 -6.15 -31.47 42.09
C LYS A 28 -5.46 -30.30 41.41
N ILE A 29 -4.26 -30.52 40.85
CA ILE A 29 -3.53 -29.50 40.09
C ILE A 29 -4.31 -29.07 38.84
N ALA A 30 -4.91 -30.03 38.13
CA ALA A 30 -5.73 -29.78 36.96
C ALA A 30 -6.97 -28.93 37.27
N LYS A 31 -7.64 -29.19 38.39
CA LYS A 31 -8.85 -28.47 38.81
C LYS A 31 -8.57 -27.01 39.12
N GLU A 32 -7.46 -26.73 39.82
CA GLU A 32 -7.05 -25.35 40.12
C GLU A 32 -6.65 -24.59 38.85
N ALA A 33 -5.95 -25.27 37.93
CA ALA A 33 -5.56 -24.68 36.65
C ALA A 33 -6.75 -24.44 35.69
N ALA A 34 -7.89 -25.10 35.89
CA ALA A 34 -9.10 -24.94 35.07
C ALA A 34 -9.98 -23.75 35.48
N GLY A 35 -9.48 -22.84 36.33
CA GLY A 35 -10.24 -21.77 36.98
C GLY A 35 -11.09 -20.91 36.03
N ASP A 36 -10.62 -20.73 34.80
CA ASP A 36 -11.22 -19.82 33.82
C ASP A 36 -12.35 -20.46 32.99
N VAL A 37 -12.54 -21.79 33.08
CA VAL A 37 -13.57 -22.51 32.33
C VAL A 37 -14.43 -23.37 33.27
N PRO A 38 -15.61 -22.86 33.71
CA PRO A 38 -16.43 -23.49 34.75
C PRO A 38 -16.78 -24.96 34.47
N VAL A 39 -17.12 -25.30 33.22
CA VAL A 39 -17.49 -26.67 32.83
C VAL A 39 -16.30 -27.64 32.94
N VAL A 40 -15.09 -27.21 32.59
CA VAL A 40 -13.88 -28.04 32.72
C VAL A 40 -13.54 -28.24 34.20
N LYS A 41 -13.66 -27.18 35.01
CA LYS A 41 -13.47 -27.28 36.46
C LYS A 41 -14.44 -28.27 37.10
N GLN A 42 -15.68 -28.33 36.63
CA GLN A 42 -16.67 -29.32 37.06
C GLN A 42 -16.25 -30.74 36.66
N ILE A 43 -15.94 -30.99 35.39
CA ILE A 43 -15.53 -32.33 34.90
C ILE A 43 -14.31 -32.84 35.68
N VAL A 44 -13.27 -32.01 35.82
CA VAL A 44 -12.05 -32.38 36.56
C VAL A 44 -12.36 -32.59 38.05
N GLY A 45 -13.27 -31.79 38.62
CA GLY A 45 -13.75 -31.95 39.98
C GLY A 45 -14.47 -33.28 40.22
N VAL A 46 -15.37 -33.67 39.33
CA VAL A 46 -16.10 -34.95 39.41
C VAL A 46 -15.15 -36.13 39.19
N ALA A 47 -14.23 -36.02 38.24
CA ALA A 47 -13.17 -37.02 38.03
C ALA A 47 -12.33 -37.25 39.29
N LEU A 48 -11.95 -36.17 39.98
CA LEU A 48 -11.22 -36.24 41.24
C LEU A 48 -12.02 -36.98 42.31
N SER A 49 -13.30 -36.66 42.44
CA SER A 49 -14.21 -37.34 43.38
C SER A 49 -14.31 -38.84 43.09
N ILE A 50 -14.44 -39.24 41.82
CA ILE A 50 -14.46 -40.65 41.40
C ILE A 50 -13.17 -41.38 41.83
N VAL A 51 -12.00 -40.76 41.64
CA VAL A 51 -10.71 -41.32 42.07
C VAL A 51 -10.64 -41.48 43.59
N GLU A 52 -11.03 -40.47 44.35
CA GLU A 52 -11.04 -40.53 45.82
C GLU A 52 -12.04 -41.58 46.37
N LEU A 53 -13.16 -41.80 45.67
CA LEU A 53 -14.13 -42.86 46.00
C LEU A 53 -13.56 -44.25 45.71
N ALA A 54 -12.83 -44.41 44.60
CA ALA A 54 -12.17 -45.67 44.27
C ALA A 54 -11.09 -46.05 45.30
N GLU A 55 -10.32 -45.07 45.79
CA GLU A 55 -9.31 -45.29 46.85
C GLU A 55 -9.93 -45.83 48.15
N LYS A 56 -11.15 -45.38 48.49
CA LYS A 56 -11.88 -45.79 49.70
C LYS A 56 -12.66 -47.09 49.53
N ALA A 57 -12.73 -47.65 48.32
CA ALA A 57 -13.48 -48.86 48.06
C ALA A 57 -12.74 -50.10 48.60
N GLU A 58 -13.41 -50.86 49.46
CA GLU A 58 -12.88 -52.13 49.99
C GLU A 58 -13.26 -53.34 49.12
N LYS A 59 -14.30 -53.23 48.29
CA LYS A 59 -14.85 -54.32 47.46
C LYS A 59 -14.87 -53.94 45.99
N ASN A 60 -14.68 -54.92 45.10
CA ASN A 60 -14.66 -54.76 43.64
C ASN A 60 -13.65 -53.69 43.19
N ARG A 61 -12.50 -53.67 43.87
CA ARG A 61 -11.43 -52.67 43.71
C ARG A 61 -11.00 -52.53 42.25
N ASP A 62 -10.78 -53.62 41.55
CA ASP A 62 -10.27 -53.58 40.17
C ASP A 62 -11.25 -52.91 39.21
N ALA A 63 -12.55 -53.18 39.37
CA ALA A 63 -13.61 -52.65 38.52
C ALA A 63 -13.82 -51.14 38.75
N LEU A 64 -13.83 -50.71 40.02
CA LEU A 64 -13.95 -49.30 40.37
C LEU A 64 -12.65 -48.53 40.03
N ARG A 65 -11.48 -49.17 40.18
CA ARG A 65 -10.18 -48.62 39.76
C ARG A 65 -10.15 -48.36 38.26
N MET A 66 -10.59 -49.31 37.43
CA MET A 66 -10.68 -49.12 35.99
C MET A 66 -11.53 -47.91 35.61
N LEU A 67 -12.69 -47.71 36.26
CA LEU A 67 -13.53 -46.54 36.03
C LEU A 67 -12.82 -45.24 36.43
N ALA A 68 -12.12 -45.24 37.57
CA ALA A 68 -11.36 -44.09 38.04
C ALA A 68 -10.20 -43.73 37.10
N GLU A 69 -9.45 -44.71 36.59
CA GLU A 69 -8.38 -44.50 35.62
C GLU A 69 -8.90 -43.91 34.29
N LYS A 70 -10.01 -44.43 33.76
CA LYS A 70 -10.66 -43.88 32.56
C LYS A 70 -11.16 -42.45 32.78
N ALA A 71 -11.79 -42.20 33.93
CA ALA A 71 -12.29 -40.87 34.32
C ALA A 71 -11.13 -39.86 34.44
N ALA A 72 -10.02 -40.25 35.07
CA ALA A 72 -8.84 -39.41 35.20
C ALA A 72 -8.19 -39.09 33.84
N THR A 73 -8.03 -40.10 32.98
CA THR A 73 -7.46 -39.94 31.63
C THR A 73 -8.29 -38.95 30.80
N LEU A 74 -9.62 -39.08 30.85
CA LEU A 74 -10.51 -38.20 30.11
C LEU A 74 -10.49 -36.77 30.63
N ALA A 75 -10.47 -36.57 31.96
CA ALA A 75 -10.37 -35.23 32.53
C ALA A 75 -9.05 -34.54 32.16
N GLN A 76 -7.95 -35.29 32.06
CA GLN A 76 -6.67 -34.77 31.55
C GLN A 76 -6.74 -34.37 30.08
N LEU A 77 -7.35 -35.20 29.23
CA LEU A 77 -7.57 -34.87 27.80
C LEU A 77 -8.42 -33.60 27.62
N VAL A 78 -9.50 -33.48 28.39
CA VAL A 78 -10.36 -32.28 28.37
C VAL A 78 -9.56 -31.04 28.76
N LYS A 79 -8.76 -31.11 29.84
CA LYS A 79 -7.90 -30.00 30.25
C LYS A 79 -6.92 -29.63 29.13
N GLN A 80 -6.24 -30.60 28.54
CA GLN A 80 -5.23 -30.33 27.50
C GLN A 80 -5.84 -29.64 26.28
N VAL A 81 -7.01 -30.08 25.82
CA VAL A 81 -7.70 -29.47 24.67
C VAL A 81 -8.14 -28.03 24.97
N VAL A 82 -8.58 -27.77 26.20
CA VAL A 82 -9.15 -26.47 26.58
C VAL A 82 -8.10 -25.45 27.03
N SER A 83 -6.92 -25.89 27.49
CA SER A 83 -5.90 -24.98 28.04
C SER A 83 -5.40 -23.92 27.04
N ASP A 84 -5.48 -24.22 25.73
CA ASP A 84 -4.98 -23.35 24.67
C ASP A 84 -6.10 -22.76 23.79
N ARG A 85 -7.37 -22.92 24.18
CA ARG A 85 -8.52 -22.59 23.31
C ARG A 85 -9.67 -21.92 24.05
N THR A 86 -10.37 -21.03 23.37
CA THR A 86 -11.68 -20.55 23.80
C THR A 86 -12.70 -21.68 23.67
N VAL A 87 -13.44 -21.97 24.74
CA VAL A 87 -14.51 -22.99 24.72
C VAL A 87 -15.76 -22.37 24.11
N ASP A 88 -16.00 -22.62 22.83
CA ASP A 88 -17.18 -22.14 22.12
C ASP A 88 -17.83 -23.22 21.22
N GLY A 89 -18.97 -22.86 20.64
CA GLY A 89 -19.65 -23.62 19.59
C GLY A 89 -19.91 -25.09 19.92
N GLN A 90 -19.32 -25.99 19.14
CA GLN A 90 -19.55 -27.44 19.22
C GLN A 90 -18.90 -28.11 20.44
N LEU A 91 -17.93 -27.44 21.08
CA LEU A 91 -17.22 -28.01 22.24
C LEU A 91 -18.09 -27.98 23.50
N VAL A 92 -18.97 -26.98 23.66
CA VAL A 92 -19.86 -26.87 24.83
C VAL A 92 -20.82 -28.07 24.95
N PRO A 93 -21.60 -28.44 23.93
CA PRO A 93 -22.49 -29.62 24.01
C PRO A 93 -21.72 -30.93 24.24
N LEU A 94 -20.48 -31.04 23.76
CA LEU A 94 -19.62 -32.19 24.02
C LEU A 94 -19.22 -32.26 25.49
N LEU A 95 -18.77 -31.16 26.07
CA LEU A 95 -18.41 -31.07 27.49
C LEU A 95 -19.62 -31.30 28.41
N GLU A 96 -20.80 -30.84 28.03
CA GLU A 96 -22.06 -31.10 28.75
C GLU A 96 -22.41 -32.60 28.76
N ARG A 97 -22.35 -33.27 27.60
CA ARG A 97 -22.57 -34.73 27.51
C ARG A 97 -21.55 -35.50 28.36
N LEU A 98 -20.30 -35.07 28.32
CA LEU A 98 -19.23 -35.65 29.11
C LEU A 98 -19.52 -35.53 30.61
N THR A 99 -19.92 -34.33 31.06
CA THR A 99 -20.31 -34.04 32.45
C THR A 99 -21.42 -34.98 32.92
N LEU A 100 -22.46 -35.18 32.10
CA LEU A 100 -23.55 -36.11 32.41
C LEU A 100 -23.06 -37.56 32.62
N VAL A 101 -22.07 -38.01 31.86
CA VAL A 101 -21.49 -39.35 32.03
C VAL A 101 -20.64 -39.42 33.29
N PHE A 102 -19.85 -38.38 33.59
CA PHE A 102 -19.10 -38.27 34.85
C PHE A 102 -20.02 -38.32 36.07
N ASP A 103 -21.13 -37.58 36.06
CA ASP A 103 -22.11 -37.55 37.14
C ASP A 103 -22.74 -38.93 37.37
N LYS A 104 -23.05 -39.69 36.30
CA LYS A 104 -23.55 -41.06 36.40
C LYS A 104 -22.53 -42.00 37.05
N VAL A 105 -21.25 -41.88 36.68
CA VAL A 105 -20.15 -42.69 37.25
C VAL A 105 -19.96 -42.35 38.73
N GLU A 106 -19.95 -41.06 39.08
CA GLU A 106 -19.83 -40.62 40.48
C GLU A 106 -21.00 -41.11 41.33
N ALA A 107 -22.25 -40.93 40.86
CA ALA A 107 -23.44 -41.40 41.58
C ALA A 107 -23.42 -42.92 41.79
N PHE A 108 -22.91 -43.67 40.81
CA PHE A 108 -22.70 -45.11 40.94
C PHE A 108 -21.63 -45.44 41.99
N MET A 109 -20.47 -44.76 41.96
CA MET A 109 -19.38 -44.93 42.93
C MET A 109 -19.81 -44.61 44.37
N LEU A 110 -20.54 -43.52 44.58
CA LEU A 110 -21.08 -43.12 45.88
C LEU A 110 -22.01 -44.20 46.46
N LYS A 111 -22.86 -44.77 45.60
CA LYS A 111 -23.80 -45.82 46.01
C LYS A 111 -23.10 -47.10 46.44
N GLU A 112 -22.01 -47.48 45.77
CA GLU A 112 -21.28 -48.71 46.06
C GLU A 112 -20.35 -48.57 47.28
N THR A 113 -19.78 -47.38 47.49
CA THR A 113 -18.92 -47.06 48.63
C THR A 113 -19.67 -46.75 49.94
N ALA A 114 -20.96 -46.40 49.88
CA ALA A 114 -21.77 -46.16 51.08
C ALA A 114 -21.82 -47.39 52.03
N LYS A 115 -21.59 -47.17 53.34
CA LYS A 115 -21.70 -48.19 54.38
C LYS A 115 -23.15 -48.66 54.51
N GLY A 116 -23.47 -49.88 54.05
CA GLY A 116 -24.84 -50.42 54.07
C GLY A 116 -24.88 -51.95 54.17
N ASN A 117 -26.02 -52.47 54.67
CA ASN A 117 -26.27 -53.86 55.10
C ASN A 117 -25.56 -54.94 54.25
N GLY A 118 -24.64 -55.67 54.89
CA GLY A 118 -23.66 -56.55 54.24
C GLY A 118 -24.23 -57.72 53.41
N LEU A 119 -25.42 -58.22 53.74
CA LEU A 119 -26.02 -59.39 53.06
C LEU A 119 -26.65 -59.05 51.70
N LYS A 120 -27.31 -57.89 51.57
CA LYS A 120 -27.89 -57.43 50.29
C LYS A 120 -26.82 -57.01 49.27
N LYS A 121 -25.59 -56.76 49.75
CA LYS A 121 -24.42 -56.39 48.94
C LYS A 121 -23.76 -57.58 48.23
N ILE A 122 -23.71 -58.78 48.82
CA ILE A 122 -22.94 -59.90 48.26
C ILE A 122 -23.54 -60.41 46.94
N TYR A 123 -24.86 -60.62 46.87
CA TYR A 123 -25.52 -61.08 45.64
C TYR A 123 -25.52 -60.02 44.52
N ARG A 124 -25.61 -58.73 44.90
CA ARG A 124 -25.58 -57.61 43.95
C ARG A 124 -24.16 -57.35 43.42
N SER A 125 -23.15 -57.62 44.23
CA SER A 125 -21.73 -57.44 43.95
C SER A 125 -21.20 -58.34 42.85
N VAL A 126 -21.68 -59.59 42.74
CA VAL A 126 -21.04 -60.56 41.82
C VAL A 126 -21.58 -60.45 40.39
N PHE A 127 -22.87 -60.17 40.19
CA PHE A 127 -23.47 -60.20 38.84
C PHE A 127 -23.97 -58.83 38.34
N VAL A 128 -24.60 -58.03 39.21
CA VAL A 128 -25.21 -56.76 38.79
C VAL A 128 -24.16 -55.64 38.70
N LEU A 129 -23.15 -55.69 39.56
CA LEU A 129 -22.10 -54.68 39.59
C LEU A 129 -21.24 -54.72 38.34
N GLN A 130 -20.74 -55.89 37.95
CA GLN A 130 -19.86 -56.03 36.80
C GLN A 130 -20.54 -55.55 35.51
N SER A 131 -21.80 -55.95 35.28
CA SER A 131 -22.59 -55.48 34.15
C SER A 131 -22.78 -53.95 34.14
N LYS A 132 -22.99 -53.33 35.32
CA LYS A 132 -23.11 -51.87 35.42
C LYS A 132 -21.79 -51.14 35.21
N VAL A 133 -20.70 -51.68 35.75
CA VAL A 133 -19.35 -51.13 35.53
C VAL A 133 -19.00 -51.19 34.06
N GLU A 134 -19.21 -52.33 33.40
CA GLU A 134 -18.99 -52.49 31.96
C GLU A 134 -19.85 -51.51 31.16
N LYS A 135 -21.13 -51.36 31.50
CA LYS A 135 -22.01 -50.38 30.86
C LYS A 135 -21.50 -48.95 31.00
N LEU A 136 -21.15 -48.52 32.21
CA LEU A 136 -20.63 -47.16 32.47
C LEU A 136 -19.26 -46.94 31.83
N SER A 137 -18.41 -47.97 31.84
CA SER A 137 -17.10 -47.96 31.18
C SER A 137 -17.23 -47.80 29.67
N ASN A 138 -18.24 -48.46 29.06
CA ASN A 138 -18.55 -48.32 27.64
C ASN A 138 -19.17 -46.96 27.29
N GLU A 139 -20.07 -46.42 28.14
CA GLU A 139 -20.61 -45.06 27.98
C GLU A 139 -19.47 -44.03 28.03
N LEU A 140 -18.59 -44.13 29.03
CA LEU A 140 -17.43 -43.26 29.19
C LEU A 140 -16.49 -43.38 27.99
N GLU A 141 -16.16 -44.58 27.55
CA GLU A 141 -15.29 -44.80 26.39
C GLU A 141 -15.88 -44.27 25.08
N THR A 142 -17.20 -44.38 24.90
CA THR A 142 -17.89 -43.83 23.73
C THR A 142 -17.77 -42.30 23.70
N GLU A 143 -17.99 -41.63 24.83
CA GLU A 143 -17.81 -40.18 24.91
C GLU A 143 -16.34 -39.77 24.78
N ILE A 144 -15.37 -40.54 25.30
CA ILE A 144 -13.93 -40.30 25.08
C ILE A 144 -13.62 -40.28 23.59
N ARG A 145 -14.10 -41.29 22.85
CA ARG A 145 -13.88 -41.39 21.40
C ARG A 145 -14.58 -40.24 20.66
N GLY A 146 -15.82 -39.93 21.02
CA GLY A 146 -16.58 -38.81 20.45
C GLY A 146 -15.87 -37.46 20.65
N PHE A 147 -15.41 -37.19 21.87
CA PHE A 147 -14.65 -35.99 22.21
C PHE A 147 -13.32 -35.93 21.45
N THR A 148 -12.58 -37.04 21.38
CA THR A 148 -11.29 -37.09 20.66
C THR A 148 -11.46 -36.84 19.16
N ILE A 149 -12.48 -37.43 18.53
CA ILE A 149 -12.75 -37.22 17.09
C ILE A 149 -13.14 -35.76 16.84
N ALA A 150 -14.05 -35.22 17.65
CA ALA A 150 -14.51 -33.84 17.49
C ALA A 150 -13.36 -32.83 17.63
N THR A 151 -12.50 -33.02 18.63
CA THR A 151 -11.35 -32.13 18.86
C THR A 151 -10.30 -32.24 17.74
N LEU A 152 -10.11 -33.42 17.16
CA LEU A 152 -9.23 -33.59 15.99
C LEU A 152 -9.78 -32.91 14.73
N VAL A 153 -11.09 -33.00 14.48
CA VAL A 153 -11.74 -32.34 13.34
C VAL A 153 -11.66 -30.82 13.50
N ASP A 154 -12.05 -30.32 14.68
CA ASP A 154 -11.99 -28.90 15.03
C ASP A 154 -10.57 -28.33 14.87
N SER A 155 -9.55 -29.05 15.34
CA SER A 155 -8.15 -28.66 15.17
C SER A 155 -7.74 -28.52 13.70
N ARG A 156 -8.23 -29.40 12.81
CA ARG A 156 -7.91 -29.33 11.38
C ARG A 156 -8.60 -28.15 10.70
N VAL A 157 -9.84 -27.86 11.07
CA VAL A 157 -10.57 -26.70 10.56
C VAL A 157 -9.86 -25.42 11.01
N TYR A 158 -9.53 -25.31 12.29
CA TYR A 158 -8.79 -24.17 12.83
C TYR A 158 -7.42 -23.99 12.17
N MET A 159 -6.66 -25.08 11.96
CA MET A 159 -5.37 -25.00 11.25
C MET A 159 -5.55 -24.60 9.78
N ALA A 160 -6.61 -25.06 9.12
CA ALA A 160 -6.89 -24.67 7.74
C ALA A 160 -7.26 -23.18 7.65
N GLU A 161 -8.12 -22.69 8.53
CA GLU A 161 -8.47 -21.28 8.61
C GLU A 161 -7.26 -20.42 8.95
N THR A 162 -6.51 -20.79 9.99
CA THR A 162 -5.28 -20.09 10.39
C THR A 162 -4.28 -20.07 9.24
N ARG A 163 -4.15 -21.17 8.50
CA ARG A 163 -3.27 -21.24 7.34
C ARG A 163 -3.71 -20.29 6.22
N VAL A 164 -5.01 -20.19 5.92
CA VAL A 164 -5.53 -19.22 4.95
C VAL A 164 -5.21 -17.79 5.39
N TYR A 165 -5.49 -17.46 6.66
CA TYR A 165 -5.16 -16.14 7.20
C TYR A 165 -3.65 -15.84 7.18
N MET A 166 -2.80 -16.82 7.49
CA MET A 166 -1.35 -16.66 7.44
C MET A 166 -0.83 -16.54 6.02
N GLU A 167 -1.41 -17.29 5.07
CA GLU A 167 -1.06 -17.19 3.65
C GLU A 167 -1.46 -15.83 3.08
N ASP A 168 -2.65 -15.32 3.39
CA ASP A 168 -3.10 -13.99 2.95
C ASP A 168 -2.27 -12.85 3.56
N ASN A 169 -1.93 -12.95 4.85
CA ASN A 169 -1.03 -11.99 5.49
C ASN A 169 0.40 -12.09 4.96
N SER A 170 0.83 -13.28 4.49
CA SER A 170 2.16 -13.44 3.87
C SER A 170 2.25 -12.79 2.49
N GLN A 171 1.11 -12.56 1.83
CA GLN A 171 1.01 -11.89 0.53
C GLN A 171 1.06 -10.37 0.63
N HIS A 172 1.05 -9.78 1.83
CA HIS A 172 1.03 -8.33 2.01
C HIS A 172 2.18 -7.85 2.91
N ASP A 173 2.67 -6.65 2.65
CA ASP A 173 3.60 -5.88 3.47
C ASP A 173 2.91 -4.60 3.90
N GLY A 174 2.14 -4.67 4.99
CA GLY A 174 1.23 -3.59 5.37
C GLY A 174 0.10 -3.44 4.34
N GLN A 175 0.04 -2.29 3.68
CA GLN A 175 -0.99 -1.98 2.67
C GLN A 175 -0.64 -2.45 1.24
N PHE A 176 0.58 -2.98 1.03
CA PHE A 176 1.10 -3.25 -0.32
C PHE A 176 1.31 -4.74 -0.56
N ARG A 177 1.15 -5.18 -1.80
CA ARG A 177 1.27 -6.62 -2.14
C ARG A 177 2.74 -7.07 -2.22
N ARG A 178 3.02 -8.26 -1.72
CA ARG A 178 4.26 -9.01 -1.90
C ARG A 178 4.09 -9.92 -3.10
N LEU A 179 4.74 -9.57 -4.19
CA LEU A 179 4.58 -10.20 -5.48
C LEU A 179 5.72 -11.19 -5.75
N ARG A 180 5.39 -12.32 -6.35
CA ARG A 180 6.37 -13.28 -6.87
C ARG A 180 6.59 -13.01 -8.36
N ASP A 181 7.76 -13.37 -8.88
CA ASP A 181 8.11 -13.13 -10.29
C ASP A 181 7.06 -13.66 -11.27
N TYR A 182 6.49 -14.84 -11.00
CA TYR A 182 5.48 -15.45 -11.87
C TYR A 182 4.12 -14.74 -11.84
N GLU A 183 3.86 -13.89 -10.84
CA GLU A 183 2.64 -13.08 -10.77
C GLU A 183 2.72 -11.84 -11.65
N VAL A 184 3.91 -11.47 -12.13
CA VAL A 184 4.13 -10.25 -12.92
C VAL A 184 4.55 -10.62 -14.34
N ARG A 185 3.59 -10.52 -15.27
CA ARG A 185 3.85 -10.74 -16.69
C ARG A 185 4.29 -9.44 -17.36
N LYS A 186 5.58 -9.32 -17.65
CA LYS A 186 6.18 -8.24 -18.43
C LYS A 186 5.72 -8.27 -19.89
N LEU A 187 5.40 -7.12 -20.46
CA LEU A 187 4.80 -6.98 -21.79
C LEU A 187 5.69 -6.19 -22.76
N GLY A 188 6.26 -5.07 -22.32
CA GLY A 188 7.09 -4.22 -23.17
C GLY A 188 7.86 -3.17 -22.39
N VAL A 189 9.05 -2.83 -22.86
CA VAL A 189 9.91 -1.81 -22.23
C VAL A 189 9.38 -0.41 -22.55
N ILE A 190 9.17 0.40 -21.51
CA ILE A 190 8.75 1.80 -21.63
C ILE A 190 9.98 2.71 -21.63
N LEU A 191 10.91 2.47 -20.70
CA LEU A 191 12.13 3.26 -20.51
C LEU A 191 13.26 2.38 -19.94
N GLU A 192 14.47 2.50 -20.50
CA GLU A 192 15.71 2.02 -19.87
C GLU A 192 16.61 3.21 -19.55
N ARG A 193 17.12 3.28 -18.32
CA ARG A 193 18.05 4.33 -17.87
C ARG A 193 19.29 3.69 -17.26
N LYS A 194 20.46 4.04 -17.78
CA LYS A 194 21.74 3.66 -17.15
C LYS A 194 21.97 4.55 -15.93
N THR A 195 22.28 3.92 -14.81
CA THR A 195 22.62 4.55 -13.54
C THR A 195 23.97 4.01 -13.05
N GLU A 196 24.55 4.62 -12.03
CA GLU A 196 25.76 4.11 -11.37
C GLU A 196 25.56 2.70 -10.75
N HIS A 197 24.32 2.31 -10.48
CA HIS A 197 23.97 1.00 -9.91
C HIS A 197 23.60 -0.06 -10.98
N GLY A 198 23.59 0.31 -12.26
CA GLY A 198 23.19 -0.56 -13.37
C GLY A 198 22.07 0.04 -14.21
N THR A 199 21.44 -0.76 -15.05
CA THR A 199 20.37 -0.29 -15.95
C THR A 199 19.02 -0.45 -15.28
N VAL A 200 18.39 0.64 -14.86
CA VAL A 200 17.01 0.63 -14.36
C VAL A 200 16.07 0.54 -15.56
N VAL A 201 15.14 -0.40 -15.50
CA VAL A 201 14.17 -0.65 -16.56
C VAL A 201 12.77 -0.49 -16.00
N PHE A 202 11.96 0.26 -16.74
CA PHE A 202 10.53 0.41 -16.53
C PHE A 202 9.81 -0.32 -17.66
N GLU A 203 9.02 -1.33 -17.32
CA GLU A 203 8.27 -2.12 -18.30
C GLU A 203 6.79 -2.08 -17.99
N GLN A 204 5.98 -2.08 -19.04
CA GLN A 204 4.59 -2.42 -18.97
C GLN A 204 4.45 -3.87 -18.51
N ALA A 205 3.58 -4.12 -17.53
CA ALA A 205 3.33 -5.44 -17.00
C ALA A 205 1.85 -5.64 -16.64
N ARG A 206 1.42 -6.90 -16.61
CA ARG A 206 0.13 -7.32 -16.05
C ARG A 206 0.38 -8.15 -14.79
N VAL A 207 -0.28 -7.78 -13.70
CA VAL A 207 -0.20 -8.54 -12.45
C VAL A 207 -1.35 -9.55 -12.37
N HIS A 208 -1.06 -10.75 -11.85
CA HIS A 208 -2.07 -11.79 -11.65
C HIS A 208 -3.21 -11.34 -10.72
N GLY A 209 -4.44 -11.45 -11.21
CA GLY A 209 -5.65 -11.01 -10.52
C GLY A 209 -6.09 -9.59 -10.87
N GLU A 210 -5.24 -8.79 -11.53
CA GLU A 210 -5.53 -7.41 -11.90
C GLU A 210 -5.79 -7.31 -13.43
N SER A 211 -6.81 -6.55 -13.82
CA SER A 211 -7.13 -6.27 -15.23
C SER A 211 -6.28 -5.14 -15.81
N GLU A 212 -5.85 -4.21 -14.95
CA GLU A 212 -5.13 -3.01 -15.34
C GLU A 212 -3.68 -3.32 -15.71
N LEU A 213 -3.14 -2.54 -16.64
CA LEU A 213 -1.73 -2.55 -16.97
C LEU A 213 -1.00 -1.66 -15.96
N MET A 214 0.14 -2.14 -15.49
CA MET A 214 0.96 -1.49 -14.48
C MET A 214 2.38 -1.32 -14.99
N VAL A 215 3.19 -0.54 -14.29
CA VAL A 215 4.62 -0.40 -14.58
C VAL A 215 5.43 -1.19 -13.56
N VAL A 216 6.30 -2.09 -14.05
CA VAL A 216 7.30 -2.76 -13.22
C VAL A 216 8.65 -2.07 -13.37
N LYS A 217 9.20 -1.61 -12.26
CA LYS A 217 10.55 -1.02 -12.16
C LYS A 217 11.51 -2.06 -11.60
N TYR A 218 12.59 -2.37 -12.31
CA TYR A 218 13.62 -3.31 -11.83
C TYR A 218 15.00 -2.96 -12.37
N LEU A 219 16.05 -3.55 -11.77
CA LEU A 219 17.43 -3.38 -12.19
C LEU A 219 17.85 -4.55 -13.12
N LYS A 220 18.23 -4.23 -14.36
CA LYS A 220 18.64 -5.18 -15.39
C LYS A 220 20.15 -5.45 -15.32
N GLY A 221 20.50 -6.74 -15.30
CA GLY A 221 21.87 -7.23 -15.07
C GLY A 221 22.05 -7.58 -13.59
N GLY A 222 22.40 -8.83 -13.31
CA GLY A 222 22.50 -9.35 -11.94
C GLY A 222 23.39 -8.46 -11.08
N VAL A 223 22.83 -7.90 -10.01
CA VAL A 223 23.59 -7.14 -9.02
C VAL A 223 24.57 -8.10 -8.36
N GLN A 224 25.85 -7.72 -8.22
CA GLN A 224 26.76 -8.54 -7.44
C GLN A 224 26.17 -8.70 -6.01
N PRO A 225 25.92 -9.94 -5.56
CA PRO A 225 25.35 -10.20 -4.26
C PRO A 225 26.33 -9.70 -3.19
N GLY A 226 26.01 -8.56 -2.58
CA GLY A 226 26.86 -7.88 -1.57
C GLY A 226 26.89 -6.36 -1.70
N GLN A 227 26.60 -5.80 -2.89
CA GLN A 227 26.52 -4.36 -3.14
C GLN A 227 25.11 -3.92 -3.55
N THR A 228 24.07 -4.63 -3.10
CA THR A 228 22.68 -4.18 -3.25
C THR A 228 22.43 -3.01 -2.31
N SER A 229 23.08 -1.88 -2.61
CA SER A 229 22.86 -0.62 -1.95
C SER A 229 21.37 -0.33 -2.03
N ASP A 230 20.75 -0.16 -0.87
CA ASP A 230 19.38 0.34 -0.75
C ASP A 230 19.22 1.67 -1.51
N ALA A 231 20.31 2.35 -1.90
CA ALA A 231 20.33 3.60 -2.64
C ALA A 231 19.45 3.64 -3.90
N TRP A 232 19.38 2.59 -4.73
CA TRP A 232 18.55 2.65 -5.96
C TRP A 232 17.05 2.63 -5.67
N THR A 233 16.66 2.11 -4.51
CA THR A 233 15.26 2.03 -4.07
C THR A 233 14.91 3.06 -3.01
N ALA A 234 15.79 3.39 -2.08
CA ALA A 234 15.43 3.99 -0.80
C ALA A 234 14.66 5.29 -1.00
N ASN A 235 15.22 6.24 -1.75
CA ASN A 235 14.61 7.56 -1.86
C ASN A 235 13.26 7.52 -2.61
N THR A 236 13.21 6.90 -3.80
CA THR A 236 11.95 6.85 -4.56
C THR A 236 10.93 5.94 -3.90
N LYS A 237 11.34 4.79 -3.38
CA LYS A 237 10.44 3.82 -2.75
C LYS A 237 9.78 4.43 -1.52
N ASP A 238 10.51 5.18 -0.72
CA ASP A 238 9.95 5.78 0.49
C ASP A 238 8.94 6.87 0.13
N ILE A 239 9.28 7.77 -0.81
CA ILE A 239 8.37 8.80 -1.32
C ILE A 239 7.13 8.17 -1.95
N ILE A 240 7.29 7.21 -2.88
CA ILE A 240 6.17 6.58 -3.57
C ILE A 240 5.28 5.81 -2.59
N THR A 241 5.87 5.13 -1.60
CA THR A 241 5.12 4.43 -0.54
C THR A 241 4.30 5.42 0.29
N GLN A 242 4.88 6.56 0.66
CA GLN A 242 4.21 7.61 1.42
C GLN A 242 2.99 8.17 0.67
N VAL A 243 3.14 8.53 -0.61
CA VAL A 243 2.05 9.09 -1.43
C VAL A 243 1.05 8.03 -1.91
N SER A 244 1.27 6.75 -1.61
CA SER A 244 0.37 5.65 -2.00
C SER A 244 -0.50 5.15 -0.84
N THR A 245 -0.39 5.78 0.32
CA THR A 245 -1.29 5.50 1.45
C THR A 245 -2.70 5.98 1.12
N LEU A 246 -3.71 5.31 1.68
CA LEU A 246 -5.12 5.63 1.44
C LEU A 246 -5.47 7.12 1.69
N GLU A 247 -4.81 7.76 2.64
CA GLU A 247 -5.08 9.14 3.04
C GLU A 247 -4.39 10.17 2.15
N LEU A 248 -3.25 9.82 1.53
CA LEU A 248 -2.41 10.77 0.79
C LEU A 248 -2.38 10.51 -0.72
N SER A 249 -3.08 9.48 -1.20
CA SER A 249 -3.10 9.11 -2.61
C SER A 249 -3.85 10.12 -3.49
N HIS A 250 -3.34 10.33 -4.71
CA HIS A 250 -3.98 11.11 -5.76
C HIS A 250 -4.12 10.24 -7.01
N PRO A 251 -5.24 10.30 -7.76
CA PRO A 251 -5.48 9.43 -8.91
C PRO A 251 -4.48 9.63 -10.06
N ASN A 252 -3.96 10.84 -10.23
CA ASN A 252 -2.99 11.20 -11.27
C ASN A 252 -1.53 11.20 -10.79
N VAL A 253 -1.23 10.56 -9.65
CA VAL A 253 0.13 10.29 -9.16
C VAL A 253 0.34 8.77 -9.20
N ALA A 254 1.49 8.32 -9.64
CA ALA A 254 1.83 6.89 -9.63
C ALA A 254 1.69 6.30 -8.23
N GLN A 255 1.03 5.14 -8.11
CA GLN A 255 0.76 4.50 -6.83
C GLN A 255 1.56 3.21 -6.69
N PHE A 256 2.26 3.07 -5.56
CA PHE A 256 2.92 1.84 -5.17
C PHE A 256 1.90 0.74 -4.93
N TYR A 257 1.94 -0.29 -5.76
CA TYR A 257 1.04 -1.44 -5.65
C TYR A 257 1.67 -2.57 -4.84
N GLY A 258 2.96 -2.83 -5.07
CA GLY A 258 3.65 -3.91 -4.42
C GLY A 258 5.10 -4.05 -4.83
N ARG A 259 5.78 -5.02 -4.23
CA ARG A 259 7.18 -5.32 -4.53
C ARG A 259 7.44 -6.81 -4.63
N GLY A 260 8.47 -7.16 -5.41
CA GLY A 260 9.00 -8.52 -5.50
C GLY A 260 9.44 -9.07 -4.14
N VAL A 261 9.08 -10.31 -3.83
CA VAL A 261 9.64 -11.07 -2.71
C VAL A 261 11.13 -11.31 -2.99
N CYS A 262 11.99 -10.87 -2.08
CA CYS A 262 13.44 -11.03 -2.24
C CYS A 262 13.85 -12.51 -2.14
N ASP A 263 14.02 -13.18 -3.28
CA ASP A 263 14.64 -14.51 -3.38
C ASP A 263 16.15 -14.45 -3.70
N GLY A 264 16.70 -13.23 -3.79
CA GLY A 264 18.11 -12.97 -4.09
C GLY A 264 18.44 -12.82 -5.58
N ARG A 265 17.49 -13.02 -6.51
CA ARG A 265 17.76 -12.91 -7.95
C ARG A 265 17.28 -11.63 -8.60
N THR A 266 16.09 -11.12 -8.24
CA THR A 266 15.57 -9.89 -8.86
C THR A 266 14.69 -9.13 -7.87
N ARG A 267 15.01 -7.85 -7.65
CA ARG A 267 14.15 -6.93 -6.91
C ARG A 267 13.41 -6.07 -7.92
N PHE A 268 12.10 -5.97 -7.76
CA PHE A 268 11.26 -5.10 -8.57
C PHE A 268 10.17 -4.42 -7.74
N LEU A 269 9.71 -3.28 -8.22
CA LEU A 269 8.55 -2.56 -7.70
C LEU A 269 7.47 -2.56 -8.77
N VAL A 270 6.20 -2.62 -8.37
CA VAL A 270 5.07 -2.49 -9.28
C VAL A 270 4.30 -1.22 -8.91
N LEU A 271 4.04 -0.40 -9.92
CA LEU A 271 3.36 0.88 -9.82
C LEU A 271 2.05 0.84 -10.62
N ARG A 272 0.95 1.20 -9.98
CA ARG A 272 -0.32 1.55 -10.64
C ARG A 272 -0.17 2.94 -11.24
N THR A 273 -0.06 2.99 -12.56
CA THR A 273 0.17 4.21 -13.35
C THR A 273 -0.14 3.91 -14.81
N GLY A 274 -0.13 4.94 -15.66
CA GLY A 274 -0.23 4.79 -17.10
C GLY A 274 0.93 3.99 -17.69
N THR A 275 0.78 3.49 -18.92
CA THR A 275 1.82 2.70 -19.60
C THR A 275 2.23 3.25 -20.96
N TYR A 276 1.54 4.29 -21.44
CA TYR A 276 1.83 4.97 -22.70
C TYR A 276 2.42 6.34 -22.40
N LYS A 277 3.47 6.77 -23.10
CA LYS A 277 3.99 8.13 -22.89
C LYS A 277 3.00 9.13 -23.48
N ALA A 278 2.77 10.25 -22.79
CA ALA A 278 1.79 11.26 -23.23
C ALA A 278 2.07 11.78 -24.66
N ASN A 279 3.34 12.00 -25.02
CA ASN A 279 3.72 12.42 -26.36
C ASN A 279 3.38 11.38 -27.45
N GLU A 280 3.63 10.10 -27.18
CA GLU A 280 3.28 8.99 -28.08
C GLU A 280 1.75 8.85 -28.18
N TYR A 281 1.04 8.98 -27.06
CA TYR A 281 -0.42 8.92 -26.99
C TYR A 281 -1.08 10.04 -27.82
N LEU A 282 -0.68 11.30 -27.61
CA LEU A 282 -1.21 12.44 -28.34
C LEU A 282 -0.91 12.34 -29.84
N SER A 283 0.24 11.78 -30.22
CA SER A 283 0.62 11.59 -31.63
C SER A 283 -0.20 10.50 -32.34
N GLN A 284 -0.72 9.51 -31.62
CA GLN A 284 -1.36 8.31 -32.20
C GLN A 284 -2.89 8.33 -32.11
N ALA A 285 -3.46 9.01 -31.13
CA ALA A 285 -4.85 8.77 -30.72
C ALA A 285 -5.91 9.62 -31.46
N TRP A 286 -5.52 10.59 -32.31
CA TRP A 286 -6.47 11.63 -32.74
C TRP A 286 -6.49 11.85 -34.26
N GLY A 287 -7.68 11.68 -34.85
CA GLY A 287 -7.94 12.02 -36.25
C GLY A 287 -8.23 13.51 -36.47
N ASN A 288 -8.50 14.26 -35.40
CA ASN A 288 -8.83 15.67 -35.41
C ASN A 288 -7.90 16.44 -34.45
N ALA A 289 -7.23 17.47 -34.97
CA ALA A 289 -6.32 18.29 -34.19
C ALA A 289 -7.01 19.03 -33.03
N GLY A 290 -8.29 19.38 -33.19
CA GLY A 290 -9.07 19.99 -32.11
C GLY A 290 -9.23 19.04 -30.92
N GLU A 291 -9.51 17.75 -31.16
CA GLU A 291 -9.67 16.75 -30.09
C GLU A 291 -8.33 16.44 -29.41
N CYS A 292 -7.23 16.38 -30.17
CA CYS A 292 -5.89 16.24 -29.62
C CYS A 292 -5.56 17.39 -28.66
N PHE A 293 -5.88 18.62 -29.06
CA PHE A 293 -5.67 19.81 -28.25
C PHE A 293 -6.52 19.80 -26.96
N GLN A 294 -7.80 19.43 -27.06
CA GLN A 294 -8.69 19.25 -25.91
C GLN A 294 -8.10 18.25 -24.91
N GLU A 295 -7.63 17.11 -25.42
CA GLU A 295 -7.04 16.08 -24.58
C GLU A 295 -5.74 16.54 -23.92
N PHE A 296 -4.90 17.28 -24.65
CA PHE A 296 -3.71 17.90 -24.07
C PHE A 296 -4.06 18.81 -22.88
N TYR A 297 -5.04 19.71 -23.03
CA TYR A 297 -5.45 20.61 -21.92
C TYR A 297 -5.98 19.83 -20.72
N ARG A 298 -6.74 18.75 -20.98
CA ARG A 298 -7.20 17.85 -19.92
C ARG A 298 -6.02 17.20 -19.20
N MET A 299 -5.03 16.70 -19.95
CA MET A 299 -3.84 16.07 -19.40
C MET A 299 -2.98 17.04 -18.58
N GLN A 300 -2.71 18.23 -19.14
CA GLN A 300 -1.99 19.31 -18.48
C GLN A 300 -2.65 19.66 -17.14
N THR A 301 -3.97 19.86 -17.14
CA THR A 301 -4.71 20.24 -15.94
C THR A 301 -4.60 19.17 -14.85
N LEU A 302 -4.77 17.89 -15.20
CA LEU A 302 -4.68 16.79 -14.25
C LEU A 302 -3.25 16.58 -13.72
N ALA A 303 -2.22 16.72 -14.56
CA ALA A 303 -0.83 16.63 -14.15
C ALA A 303 -0.42 17.79 -13.21
N LEU A 304 -0.89 19.01 -13.49
CA LEU A 304 -0.64 20.16 -12.62
C LEU A 304 -1.38 20.03 -11.29
N ALA A 305 -2.63 19.56 -11.28
CA ALA A 305 -3.35 19.27 -10.03
C ALA A 305 -2.61 18.20 -9.19
N ALA A 306 -2.13 17.14 -9.83
CA ALA A 306 -1.31 16.11 -9.18
C ALA A 306 -0.01 16.68 -8.59
N SER A 307 0.66 17.57 -9.33
CA SER A 307 1.86 18.25 -8.84
C SER A 307 1.57 19.18 -7.66
N ALA A 308 0.44 19.89 -7.69
CA ALA A 308 0.01 20.77 -6.59
C ALA A 308 -0.28 19.96 -5.31
N HIS A 309 -0.90 18.78 -5.48
CA HIS A 309 -1.12 17.83 -4.39
C HIS A 309 0.21 17.37 -3.78
N LEU A 310 1.18 16.97 -4.61
CA LEU A 310 2.51 16.56 -4.14
C LEU A 310 3.22 17.68 -3.37
N GLU A 311 3.10 18.94 -3.80
CA GLU A 311 3.67 20.09 -3.11
C GLU A 311 3.05 20.31 -1.73
N GLY A 312 1.76 20.05 -1.58
CA GLY A 312 1.08 20.02 -0.29
C GLY A 312 1.66 18.98 0.68
N LEU A 313 2.32 17.95 0.16
CA LEU A 313 3.03 16.91 0.93
C LEU A 313 4.53 17.18 1.07
N GLY A 314 5.03 18.32 0.59
CA GLY A 314 6.46 18.64 0.60
C GLY A 314 7.27 17.86 -0.44
N ILE A 315 6.62 17.32 -1.48
CA ILE A 315 7.25 16.58 -2.57
C ILE A 315 7.14 17.41 -3.85
N ALA A 316 8.26 17.57 -4.56
CA ALA A 316 8.29 18.23 -5.85
C ALA A 316 8.29 17.19 -6.99
N TRP A 317 7.50 17.45 -8.02
CA TRP A 317 7.61 16.75 -9.29
C TRP A 317 8.66 17.43 -10.18
N PHE A 318 9.68 16.68 -10.58
CA PHE A 318 10.84 17.15 -11.31
C PHE A 318 11.04 16.33 -12.60
N PRO A 319 10.24 16.59 -13.64
CA PRO A 319 10.28 15.78 -14.85
C PRO A 319 11.56 16.03 -15.64
N GLN A 320 12.18 14.96 -16.14
CA GLN A 320 13.41 15.02 -16.94
C GLN A 320 13.17 14.83 -18.44
N SER A 321 11.94 14.54 -18.85
CA SER A 321 11.60 14.27 -20.24
C SER A 321 10.10 14.43 -20.49
N LEU A 322 9.72 14.59 -21.76
CA LEU A 322 8.30 14.57 -22.20
C LEU A 322 7.58 13.26 -21.85
N GLY A 323 8.36 12.18 -21.77
CA GLY A 323 7.85 10.87 -21.37
C GLY A 323 7.55 10.75 -19.88
N SER A 324 7.78 11.79 -19.06
CA SER A 324 7.52 11.75 -17.61
C SER A 324 6.04 11.66 -17.24
N ILE A 325 5.15 12.04 -18.16
CA ILE A 325 3.71 11.83 -18.01
C ILE A 325 3.34 10.54 -18.73
N LEU A 326 2.81 9.57 -17.98
CA LEU A 326 2.26 8.34 -18.52
C LEU A 326 0.75 8.40 -18.56
N VAL A 327 0.16 7.73 -19.55
CA VAL A 327 -1.27 7.69 -19.81
C VAL A 327 -1.74 6.25 -19.73
N ASP A 328 -2.85 6.00 -19.05
CA ASP A 328 -3.46 4.67 -18.97
C ASP A 328 -4.30 4.35 -20.22
N ASN A 329 -4.96 3.18 -20.22
CA ASN A 329 -5.82 2.79 -21.35
C ASN A 329 -7.08 3.67 -21.52
N ASN A 330 -7.44 4.45 -20.49
CA ASN A 330 -8.59 5.33 -20.46
C ASN A 330 -8.22 6.79 -20.75
N GLY A 331 -6.97 7.07 -21.13
CA GLY A 331 -6.46 8.42 -21.33
C GLY A 331 -6.08 9.15 -20.04
N GLN A 332 -6.16 8.54 -18.85
CA GLN A 332 -5.85 9.23 -17.61
C GLN A 332 -4.33 9.42 -17.44
N PRO A 333 -3.85 10.66 -17.28
CA PRO A 333 -2.43 10.94 -17.08
C PRO A 333 -2.00 10.66 -15.64
N CYS A 334 -0.77 10.21 -15.47
CA CYS A 334 -0.12 10.00 -14.19
C CYS A 334 1.33 10.52 -14.23
N ILE A 335 1.75 11.19 -13.15
CA ILE A 335 3.13 11.66 -12.94
C ILE A 335 3.84 10.82 -11.86
N GLY A 336 5.17 10.93 -11.74
CA GLY A 336 5.92 10.32 -10.63
C GLY A 336 6.37 8.88 -10.87
N THR A 337 6.39 8.41 -12.12
CA THR A 337 6.76 7.02 -12.43
C THR A 337 8.28 6.82 -12.54
N PHE A 338 9.06 7.83 -12.94
CA PHE A 338 10.44 7.66 -13.44
C PHE A 338 11.53 8.27 -12.54
N ASP A 339 11.39 8.08 -11.22
CA ASP A 339 12.28 8.70 -10.22
C ASP A 339 12.31 10.24 -10.32
N ASP A 340 11.19 10.82 -10.78
CA ASP A 340 10.95 12.24 -10.96
C ASP A 340 10.21 12.87 -9.77
N LEU A 341 10.11 12.15 -8.64
CA LEU A 341 9.63 12.68 -7.37
C LEU A 341 10.83 12.91 -6.45
N VAL A 342 10.95 14.13 -5.94
CA VAL A 342 12.03 14.52 -5.03
C VAL A 342 11.46 15.27 -3.84
N SER A 343 12.13 15.22 -2.69
CA SER A 343 11.80 16.11 -1.58
C SER A 343 11.94 17.56 -2.05
N SER A 344 10.97 18.41 -1.71
CA SER A 344 11.01 19.86 -2.00
C SER A 344 12.26 20.54 -1.41
N GLU A 345 12.86 19.99 -0.36
CA GLU A 345 14.12 20.49 0.21
C GLU A 345 15.33 20.30 -0.73
N ARG A 346 15.24 19.36 -1.67
CA ARG A 346 16.34 19.00 -2.59
C ARG A 346 16.22 19.64 -3.97
N CYS A 347 15.13 20.36 -4.24
CA CYS A 347 14.88 20.98 -5.54
C CYS A 347 14.44 22.42 -5.32
N SER A 348 15.14 23.37 -5.95
CA SER A 348 14.71 24.76 -5.87
C SER A 348 13.37 24.91 -6.59
N ARG A 349 12.50 25.78 -6.07
CA ARG A 349 11.21 26.09 -6.69
C ARG A 349 11.37 26.57 -8.13
N PHE A 350 12.44 27.34 -8.38
CA PHE A 350 12.79 27.86 -9.70
C PHE A 350 13.11 26.73 -10.69
N ASP A 351 13.96 25.78 -10.31
CA ASP A 351 14.31 24.65 -11.17
C ASP A 351 13.08 23.79 -11.45
N GLN A 352 12.27 23.51 -10.42
CA GLN A 352 11.01 22.78 -10.59
C GLN A 352 10.10 23.47 -11.62
N ALA A 353 9.90 24.78 -11.49
CA ALA A 353 9.08 25.55 -12.42
C ALA A 353 9.60 25.48 -13.86
N ILE A 354 10.91 25.60 -14.07
CA ILE A 354 11.51 25.47 -15.40
C ILE A 354 11.17 24.12 -16.02
N TRP A 355 11.41 23.02 -15.29
CA TRP A 355 11.24 21.68 -15.84
C TRP A 355 9.77 21.30 -16.06
N VAL A 356 8.89 21.65 -15.13
CA VAL A 356 7.44 21.40 -15.29
C VAL A 356 6.89 22.22 -16.46
N LEU A 357 7.18 23.51 -16.53
CA LEU A 357 6.69 24.36 -17.63
C LEU A 357 7.26 23.91 -18.97
N TRP A 358 8.54 23.53 -19.04
CA TRP A 358 9.14 23.01 -20.26
C TRP A 358 8.43 21.75 -20.78
N VAL A 359 8.16 20.76 -19.92
CA VAL A 359 7.44 19.53 -20.34
C VAL A 359 6.03 19.86 -20.85
N ILE A 360 5.33 20.78 -20.18
CA ILE A 360 3.98 21.18 -20.57
C ILE A 360 3.98 21.97 -21.88
N ASP A 361 4.91 22.91 -22.07
CA ASP A 361 5.07 23.70 -23.29
C ASP A 361 5.37 22.77 -24.49
N GLU A 362 6.24 21.78 -24.32
CA GLU A 362 6.57 20.80 -25.38
C GLU A 362 5.39 19.88 -25.73
N LEU A 363 4.61 19.43 -24.73
CA LEU A 363 3.38 18.68 -25.00
C LEU A 363 2.34 19.55 -25.71
N HIS A 364 2.26 20.84 -25.37
CA HIS A 364 1.42 21.80 -26.07
C HIS A 364 1.82 21.92 -27.54
N TYR A 365 3.12 22.02 -27.84
CA TYR A 365 3.60 22.06 -29.24
C TYR A 365 3.23 20.82 -30.05
N LEU A 366 3.19 19.63 -29.42
CA LEU A 366 2.79 18.39 -30.09
C LEU A 366 1.28 18.33 -30.35
N ALA A 367 0.47 18.90 -29.46
CA ALA A 367 -1.00 18.87 -29.55
C ALA A 367 -1.58 20.04 -30.36
N ALA A 368 -0.82 21.12 -30.53
CA ALA A 368 -1.26 22.30 -31.25
C ALA A 368 -1.68 21.93 -32.68
N PRO A 369 -2.87 22.36 -33.14
CA PRO A 369 -3.32 22.07 -34.48
C PRO A 369 -2.33 22.60 -35.52
N VAL A 370 -2.16 21.84 -36.61
CA VAL A 370 -1.33 22.25 -37.75
C VAL A 370 -1.75 23.66 -38.14
N GLN A 371 -0.84 24.59 -37.88
CA GLN A 371 -1.10 26.01 -37.88
C GLN A 371 -1.56 26.46 -39.27
N VAL A 372 -2.61 27.26 -39.32
CA VAL A 372 -2.76 28.21 -40.43
C VAL A 372 -1.74 29.31 -40.16
N GLN A 373 -0.48 29.08 -40.56
CA GLN A 373 0.56 30.10 -40.46
C GLN A 373 0.20 31.26 -41.40
N CYS A 374 -0.44 32.29 -40.86
CA CYS A 374 -0.54 33.56 -41.55
C CYS A 374 0.75 34.35 -41.26
N LYS A 375 1.80 34.07 -42.03
CA LYS A 375 3.02 34.90 -41.99
C LYS A 375 2.70 36.24 -42.64
N LYS A 376 2.38 37.24 -41.81
CA LYS A 376 2.14 38.59 -42.31
C LYS A 376 3.32 39.48 -41.99
N ALA A 377 3.87 40.04 -43.06
CA ALA A 377 4.73 41.20 -43.04
C ALA A 377 3.99 42.41 -42.51
N ALA A 378 4.44 42.97 -41.39
CA ALA A 378 3.95 44.26 -40.97
C ALA A 378 5.09 45.14 -40.47
N SER A 379 4.98 46.43 -40.74
CA SER A 379 5.74 47.41 -39.97
C SER A 379 5.27 47.36 -38.51
N PRO A 380 6.13 47.72 -37.53
CA PRO A 380 5.74 47.77 -36.12
C PRO A 380 4.43 48.54 -35.87
N GLU A 381 4.18 49.59 -36.66
CA GLU A 381 2.98 50.44 -36.53
C GLU A 381 1.70 49.86 -37.15
N SER A 382 1.82 48.96 -38.13
CA SER A 382 0.67 48.36 -38.84
C SER A 382 0.38 46.92 -38.42
N CYS A 383 1.21 46.39 -37.54
CA CYS A 383 1.13 45.04 -36.98
C CYS A 383 -0.20 44.84 -36.25
N ASP A 384 -0.99 43.87 -36.73
CA ASP A 384 -2.32 43.52 -36.22
C ASP A 384 -3.23 44.73 -35.95
N ASN A 385 -3.35 45.62 -36.94
CA ASN A 385 -4.13 46.87 -36.84
C ASN A 385 -3.68 47.81 -35.70
N GLY A 386 -2.42 47.75 -35.29
CA GLY A 386 -1.85 48.60 -34.23
C GLY A 386 -1.88 47.97 -32.84
N LEU A 387 -2.46 46.77 -32.66
CA LEU A 387 -2.56 46.11 -31.36
C LEU A 387 -1.20 45.86 -30.72
N LEU A 388 -0.19 45.45 -31.49
CA LEU A 388 1.17 45.23 -30.95
C LEU A 388 1.75 46.54 -30.38
N LYS A 389 1.54 47.66 -31.06
CA LYS A 389 1.96 48.99 -30.60
C LYS A 389 1.25 49.37 -29.31
N GLU A 390 -0.07 49.24 -29.27
CA GLU A 390 -0.85 49.50 -28.05
C GLU A 390 -0.40 48.62 -26.87
N CYS A 391 -0.07 47.35 -27.12
CA CYS A 391 0.45 46.43 -26.10
C CYS A 391 1.84 46.83 -25.59
N MET A 392 2.74 47.23 -26.48
CA MET A 392 4.08 47.66 -26.11
C MET A 392 4.06 49.00 -25.36
N GLU A 393 3.22 49.94 -25.81
CA GLU A 393 3.03 51.25 -25.18
C GLU A 393 2.37 51.13 -23.80
N SER A 394 1.39 50.25 -23.64
CA SER A 394 0.74 49.99 -22.34
C SER A 394 1.63 49.24 -21.34
N ASN A 395 2.63 48.48 -21.81
CA ASN A 395 3.61 47.78 -20.95
C ASN A 395 4.88 48.59 -20.62
N THR A 396 4.98 49.84 -21.09
CA THR A 396 6.16 50.71 -20.88
C THR A 396 6.55 50.91 -19.42
N SER A 397 5.61 50.74 -18.48
CA SER A 397 5.86 50.88 -17.04
C SER A 397 6.59 49.69 -16.40
N TYR A 398 6.65 48.51 -17.05
CA TYR A 398 7.06 47.27 -16.39
C TYR A 398 8.42 46.71 -16.82
N SER A 399 8.95 47.08 -17.99
CA SER A 399 10.28 46.61 -18.44
C SER A 399 10.99 47.62 -19.34
N PRO A 400 12.03 48.31 -18.84
CA PRO A 400 12.85 49.23 -19.64
C PRO A 400 13.49 48.56 -20.87
N ILE A 401 13.80 47.26 -20.76
CA ILE A 401 14.39 46.47 -21.84
C ILE A 401 13.40 46.30 -23.00
N LEU A 402 12.13 46.01 -22.71
CA LEU A 402 11.11 45.91 -23.75
C LEU A 402 10.92 47.22 -24.49
N HIS A 403 10.97 48.35 -23.78
CA HIS A 403 10.89 49.66 -24.40
C HIS A 403 12.09 49.93 -25.31
N GLN A 404 13.31 49.54 -24.92
CA GLN A 404 14.50 49.66 -25.76
C GLN A 404 14.42 48.78 -27.01
N ILE A 405 13.95 47.53 -26.87
CA ILE A 405 13.74 46.61 -28.00
C ILE A 405 12.70 47.20 -28.95
N TRP A 406 11.57 47.68 -28.42
CA TRP A 406 10.51 48.30 -29.22
C TRP A 406 11.00 49.56 -29.96
N ALA A 407 11.69 50.45 -29.25
CA ALA A 407 12.26 51.65 -29.85
C ALA A 407 13.25 51.32 -30.99
N ARG A 408 14.07 50.27 -30.82
CA ARG A 408 14.96 49.77 -31.88
C ARG A 408 14.19 49.17 -33.05
N LEU A 409 13.21 48.30 -32.80
CA LEU A 409 12.35 47.73 -33.85
C LEU A 409 11.71 48.84 -34.70
N CYS A 410 11.23 49.91 -34.06
CA CYS A 410 10.67 51.07 -34.76
C CYS A 410 11.73 51.89 -35.51
N ALA A 411 12.87 52.18 -34.89
CA ALA A 411 13.91 53.04 -35.47
C ALA A 411 14.66 52.38 -36.63
N GLU A 412 14.84 51.06 -36.58
CA GLU A 412 15.56 50.27 -37.59
C GLU A 412 14.62 49.71 -38.67
N GLU A 413 13.32 50.08 -38.64
CA GLU A 413 12.29 49.61 -39.58
C GLU A 413 12.26 48.08 -39.75
N LEU A 414 12.54 47.35 -38.66
CA LEU A 414 12.65 45.89 -38.70
C LEU A 414 11.30 45.26 -39.03
N TYR A 415 11.34 44.23 -39.86
CA TYR A 415 10.18 43.43 -40.21
C TYR A 415 9.75 42.58 -39.01
N ILE A 416 8.46 42.61 -38.68
CA ILE A 416 7.88 41.72 -37.66
C ILE A 416 7.13 40.60 -38.38
N GLU A 417 7.56 39.36 -38.14
CA GLU A 417 6.80 38.19 -38.54
C GLU A 417 5.79 37.86 -37.43
N ILE A 418 4.51 37.99 -37.74
CA ILE A 418 3.45 37.64 -36.80
C ILE A 418 3.03 36.20 -37.08
N GLU A 419 3.04 35.37 -36.05
CA GLU A 419 2.45 34.04 -36.09
C GLU A 419 1.17 34.02 -35.22
N THR A 420 0.00 34.10 -35.85
CA THR A 420 -1.27 33.96 -35.14
C THR A 420 -1.66 32.50 -35.04
N ARG A 421 -1.94 32.03 -33.83
CA ARG A 421 -2.46 30.69 -33.57
C ARG A 421 -3.88 30.80 -33.02
N GLU A 422 -4.85 30.20 -33.70
CA GLU A 422 -6.18 29.99 -33.13
C GLU A 422 -6.16 28.68 -32.36
N GLU A 423 -6.18 28.80 -31.03
CA GLU A 423 -6.27 27.67 -30.11
C GLU A 423 -7.76 27.38 -29.83
N PRO A 424 -8.24 26.14 -30.03
CA PRO A 424 -9.63 25.82 -29.74
C PRO A 424 -9.89 25.94 -28.23
N PHE A 425 -11.03 26.51 -27.86
CA PHE A 425 -11.37 26.72 -26.45
C PHE A 425 -11.55 25.36 -25.75
N PRO A 426 -10.74 25.03 -24.72
CA PRO A 426 -10.86 23.77 -24.00
C PRO A 426 -12.22 23.62 -23.29
N ASP A 427 -12.86 22.46 -23.45
CA ASP A 427 -14.08 22.09 -22.75
C ASP A 427 -13.72 21.51 -21.37
N PHE A 428 -13.81 22.35 -20.35
CA PHE A 428 -13.54 21.98 -18.97
C PHE A 428 -14.71 21.27 -18.27
N SER A 429 -15.82 20.97 -18.96
CA SER A 429 -17.01 20.37 -18.34
C SER A 429 -16.74 18.98 -17.74
N GLN A 430 -15.68 18.30 -18.19
CA GLN A 430 -15.27 16.98 -17.69
C GLN A 430 -14.38 17.03 -16.45
N LEU A 431 -13.91 18.23 -16.06
CA LEU A 431 -13.01 18.40 -14.93
C LEU A 431 -13.76 18.90 -13.70
N SER A 432 -13.36 18.41 -12.52
CA SER A 432 -13.84 18.96 -11.26
C SER A 432 -13.37 20.42 -11.11
N PRO A 433 -14.22 21.34 -10.61
CA PRO A 433 -13.82 22.72 -10.34
C PRO A 433 -12.63 22.82 -9.37
N VAL A 434 -12.52 21.88 -8.42
CA VAL A 434 -11.40 21.83 -7.46
C VAL A 434 -10.08 21.54 -8.19
N THR A 435 -10.07 20.50 -9.01
CA THR A 435 -8.91 20.09 -9.82
C THR A 435 -8.45 21.23 -10.73
N PHE A 436 -9.38 21.90 -11.41
CA PHE A 436 -9.04 23.04 -12.27
C PHE A 436 -8.45 24.19 -11.45
N SER A 437 -9.05 24.53 -10.30
CA SER A 437 -8.55 25.61 -9.43
C SER A 437 -7.16 25.31 -8.87
N GLU A 438 -6.86 24.06 -8.52
CA GLU A 438 -5.54 23.65 -8.03
C GLU A 438 -4.48 23.76 -9.13
N ALA A 439 -4.82 23.27 -10.33
CA ALA A 439 -3.95 23.35 -11.50
C ALA A 439 -3.67 24.80 -11.92
N ASP A 440 -4.70 25.66 -12.01
CA ASP A 440 -4.56 27.08 -12.37
C ASP A 440 -3.72 27.84 -11.35
N ARG A 441 -3.93 27.59 -10.05
CA ARG A 441 -3.11 28.18 -8.99
C ARG A 441 -1.65 27.78 -9.14
N LEU A 442 -1.36 26.49 -9.34
CA LEU A 442 0.01 26.02 -9.52
C LEU A 442 0.63 26.61 -10.80
N TRP A 443 -0.10 26.61 -11.92
CA TRP A 443 0.37 27.17 -13.18
C TRP A 443 0.82 28.63 -13.03
N LYS A 444 0.00 29.46 -12.36
CA LYS A 444 0.32 30.86 -12.07
C LYS A 444 1.55 30.99 -11.18
N ASP A 445 1.66 30.17 -10.14
CA ASP A 445 2.80 30.15 -9.23
C ASP A 445 4.10 29.80 -9.97
N LEU A 446 4.12 28.70 -10.72
CA LEU A 446 5.28 28.27 -11.52
C LEU A 446 5.65 29.32 -12.59
N SER A 447 4.64 29.90 -13.26
CA SER A 447 4.86 30.94 -14.27
C SER A 447 5.48 32.20 -13.66
N SER A 448 5.07 32.58 -12.45
CA SER A 448 5.68 33.71 -11.73
C SER A 448 7.12 33.42 -11.31
N CYS A 449 7.46 32.14 -11.05
CA CYS A 449 8.82 31.74 -10.71
C CYS A 449 9.76 31.78 -11.92
N ARG A 450 9.27 31.55 -13.16
CA ARG A 450 10.09 31.55 -14.39
C ARG A 450 10.82 32.88 -14.62
N TYR A 451 10.26 33.97 -14.12
CA TYR A 451 10.82 35.31 -14.21
C TYR A 451 10.94 35.87 -12.80
N PRO A 452 12.00 35.50 -12.04
CA PRO A 452 12.22 36.13 -10.75
C PRO A 452 12.19 37.64 -10.98
N PRO A 453 11.51 38.41 -10.11
CA PRO A 453 11.51 39.86 -10.25
C PRO A 453 12.97 40.25 -10.40
N ILE A 454 13.28 40.97 -11.50
CA ILE A 454 14.61 41.55 -11.68
C ILE A 454 14.77 42.42 -10.45
N GLN A 455 15.39 41.86 -9.41
CA GLN A 455 15.93 42.67 -8.34
C GLN A 455 16.86 43.55 -9.13
N GLN A 456 16.51 44.84 -9.23
CA GLN A 456 17.49 45.85 -9.51
C GLN A 456 18.56 45.60 -8.45
N GLU A 457 19.54 44.77 -8.79
CA GLU A 457 20.89 44.98 -8.35
C GLU A 457 21.12 46.44 -8.73
N GLN A 458 20.87 47.31 -7.75
CA GLN A 458 21.50 48.61 -7.69
C GLN A 458 22.97 48.26 -7.73
N SER A 459 23.49 48.12 -8.95
CA SER A 459 24.89 48.07 -9.26
C SER A 459 25.45 49.34 -8.65
N SER A 460 25.94 49.21 -7.42
CA SER A 460 27.02 50.05 -6.95
C SER A 460 28.14 49.78 -7.94
N VAL A 461 28.19 50.63 -8.97
CA VAL A 461 29.18 50.63 -10.03
C VAL A 461 30.54 50.42 -9.38
N SER A 462 31.06 49.21 -9.48
CA SER A 462 32.46 48.95 -9.15
C SER A 462 33.25 49.64 -10.24
N THR A 463 33.93 50.71 -9.87
CA THR A 463 34.83 51.47 -10.75
C THR A 463 35.91 50.51 -11.28
N ILE A 464 35.70 49.99 -12.49
CA ILE A 464 36.71 49.18 -13.18
C ILE A 464 37.89 50.11 -13.49
N PRO A 465 39.14 49.73 -13.15
CA PRO A 465 40.32 50.50 -13.53
C PRO A 465 40.43 50.54 -15.06
N ARG A 466 40.56 51.74 -15.63
CA ARG A 466 40.94 51.94 -17.03
C ARG A 466 42.27 51.22 -17.27
N ASP A 467 42.26 50.26 -18.19
CA ASP A 467 43.47 49.68 -18.76
C ASP A 467 43.66 50.27 -20.16
N ASP A 468 44.67 51.13 -20.30
CA ASP A 468 44.99 51.90 -21.50
C ASP A 468 45.78 51.03 -22.51
N SER A 469 45.13 50.01 -23.07
CA SER A 469 45.71 49.25 -24.19
C SER A 469 45.09 49.68 -25.52
N GLU A 470 45.94 50.15 -26.43
CA GLU A 470 45.58 50.64 -27.77
C GLU A 470 44.87 49.57 -28.62
N PRO A 471 43.88 49.96 -29.44
CA PRO A 471 43.08 49.02 -30.22
C PRO A 471 43.86 48.54 -31.44
N ASN A 472 43.95 47.22 -31.57
CA ASN A 472 44.49 46.55 -32.75
C ASN A 472 43.41 46.55 -33.85
N ASP A 473 43.71 47.18 -34.98
CA ASP A 473 42.83 47.45 -36.12
C ASP A 473 42.63 46.19 -37.00
N SER A 474 42.07 45.13 -36.43
CA SER A 474 41.59 43.99 -37.19
C SER A 474 40.11 44.18 -37.50
N ARG A 475 39.78 44.37 -38.79
CA ARG A 475 38.42 44.30 -39.35
C ARG A 475 37.63 43.15 -38.71
N VAL A 476 36.78 43.51 -37.75
CA VAL A 476 35.72 42.65 -37.25
C VAL A 476 34.67 42.63 -38.36
N GLU A 477 34.47 41.47 -38.98
CA GLU A 477 33.28 41.26 -39.80
C GLU A 477 32.07 41.51 -38.90
N GLU A 478 31.27 42.54 -39.22
CA GLU A 478 30.00 42.81 -38.55
C GLU A 478 29.08 41.60 -38.75
N GLY A 479 29.19 40.64 -37.83
CA GLY A 479 28.22 39.56 -37.70
C GLY A 479 26.89 40.20 -37.34
N SER A 480 25.90 40.08 -38.22
CA SER A 480 24.53 40.48 -37.92
C SER A 480 24.05 39.68 -36.71
N LEU A 481 23.78 40.38 -35.60
CA LEU A 481 23.20 39.80 -34.41
C LEU A 481 21.71 39.58 -34.70
N GLU A 482 21.32 38.37 -35.10
CA GLU A 482 19.91 38.01 -35.23
C GLU A 482 19.33 37.80 -33.83
N VAL A 483 18.61 38.81 -33.33
CA VAL A 483 17.87 38.71 -32.07
C VAL A 483 16.48 38.21 -32.39
N LYS A 484 16.19 36.94 -32.06
CA LYS A 484 14.83 36.43 -32.15
C LYS A 484 14.07 36.82 -30.89
N VAL A 485 13.12 37.74 -31.07
CA VAL A 485 12.18 38.17 -30.03
C VAL A 485 10.86 37.44 -30.27
N GLU A 486 10.54 36.43 -29.46
CA GLU A 486 9.25 35.75 -29.53
C GLU A 486 8.27 36.44 -28.59
N CYS A 487 7.26 37.07 -29.17
CA CYS A 487 6.20 37.78 -28.46
C CYS A 487 4.91 36.95 -28.51
N ARG A 488 4.48 36.36 -27.40
CA ARG A 488 3.20 35.64 -27.34
C ARG A 488 2.11 36.59 -26.86
N LEU A 489 1.21 36.95 -27.77
CA LEU A 489 -0.02 37.67 -27.47
C LEU A 489 -1.12 36.65 -27.15
N VAL A 490 -1.52 36.55 -25.89
CA VAL A 490 -2.64 35.69 -25.50
C VAL A 490 -3.88 36.55 -25.43
N TYR A 491 -4.83 36.33 -26.35
CA TYR A 491 -6.15 36.94 -26.27
C TYR A 491 -7.24 35.88 -26.24
N ASP A 492 -8.26 36.08 -25.40
CA ASP A 492 -9.43 35.22 -25.38
C ASP A 492 -10.57 35.89 -26.17
N LYS A 493 -11.16 35.16 -27.12
CA LYS A 493 -12.37 35.61 -27.81
C LYS A 493 -13.55 35.29 -26.89
N HIS A 494 -13.92 36.26 -26.05
CA HIS A 494 -15.11 36.10 -25.23
C HIS A 494 -16.37 35.99 -26.11
N ARG A 495 -17.47 35.41 -25.60
CA ARG A 495 -18.75 35.22 -26.35
C ARG A 495 -19.32 36.51 -26.99
N GLY A 496 -18.82 37.68 -26.60
CA GLY A 496 -19.16 38.99 -27.19
C GLY A 496 -18.28 39.44 -28.38
N GLY A 497 -17.32 38.64 -28.83
CA GLY A 497 -16.48 38.94 -30.01
C GLY A 497 -15.36 39.96 -29.79
N HIS A 498 -15.18 40.47 -28.57
CA HIS A 498 -14.06 41.34 -28.23
C HIS A 498 -12.89 40.51 -27.67
N PRO A 499 -11.67 40.64 -28.23
CA PRO A 499 -10.49 40.00 -27.69
C PRO A 499 -10.11 40.66 -26.36
N ILE A 500 -9.95 39.87 -25.30
CA ILE A 500 -9.38 40.35 -24.03
C ILE A 500 -7.90 40.01 -24.03
N LEU A 501 -7.04 41.02 -23.95
CA LEU A 501 -5.60 40.84 -23.84
C LEU A 501 -5.23 40.34 -22.44
N HIS A 502 -4.64 39.15 -22.33
CA HIS A 502 -4.27 38.55 -21.05
C HIS A 502 -2.81 38.84 -20.64
N GLY A 503 -1.94 39.23 -21.57
CA GLY A 503 -0.56 39.59 -21.25
C GLY A 503 0.36 39.57 -22.45
N PHE A 504 1.59 40.02 -22.21
CA PHE A 504 2.67 40.08 -23.19
C PHE A 504 3.86 39.29 -22.65
N GLN A 505 4.21 38.18 -23.29
CA GLN A 505 5.39 37.39 -22.93
C GLN A 505 6.47 37.61 -23.99
N VAL A 506 7.66 38.04 -23.56
CA VAL A 506 8.83 38.16 -24.43
C VAL A 506 9.86 37.12 -24.05
N ILE A 507 10.25 36.32 -25.04
CA ILE A 507 11.35 35.40 -24.95
C ILE A 507 12.44 35.94 -25.87
N LEU A 508 13.58 36.28 -25.28
CA LEU A 508 14.81 36.55 -26.01
C LEU A 508 15.55 35.22 -26.11
N THR A 509 15.64 34.68 -27.31
CA THR A 509 16.42 33.45 -27.60
C THR A 509 17.73 33.77 -28.27
#